data_AF-A0A8S4S6U6-F1
#
_entry.id   AF-A0A8S4S6U6-F1
#
_cell.length_a   1.000
_cell.length_b   1.000
_cell.length_c   1.000
_cell.angle_alpha   90.00
_cell.angle_beta   90.00
_cell.angle_gamma   90.00
#
_symmetry.space_group_name_H-M   'P 1'
#
loop_
_entity.id
_entity.type
_entity.pdbx_description
1 polymer ?
#
loop_
_entity_poly.entity_id
_entity_poly.type
_entity_poly.pdbx_seq_one_letter_code
_entity_poly.pdbx_strand_id
1 'polypeptide(L)'
;MGLIRRVKITQRAMKRAMGVSLCDKTRIEEIRGRTRVTDIDQRLAKLKWKWAGHIARRTDGRLGSKVLEWRALTGQRSVGRPPKA
;
A
#
# COMPACT_ATOMS: atom_id res chain seq x y z
N MET A 1 -2.85 0.78 -16.17
CA MET A 1 -1.46 0.75 -15.64
C MET A 1 -1.45 0.83 -14.11
N GLY A 2 -1.17 -0.27 -13.41
CA GLY A 2 -1.21 -0.33 -11.94
C GLY A 2 -0.21 0.61 -11.24
N LEU A 3 -0.56 1.07 -10.02
CA LEU A 3 0.26 1.98 -9.18
C LEU A 3 1.68 1.44 -8.96
N ILE A 4 1.79 0.14 -8.67
CA ILE A 4 3.07 -0.55 -8.42
C ILE A 4 4.03 -0.40 -9.62
N ARG A 5 3.51 -0.56 -10.85
CA ARG A 5 4.32 -0.43 -12.07
C ARG A 5 4.90 0.97 -12.21
N ARG A 6 4.13 2.01 -11.87
CA ARG A 6 4.58 3.41 -11.92
C ARG A 6 5.70 3.68 -10.92
N VAL A 7 5.54 3.23 -9.68
CA VAL A 7 6.58 3.40 -8.65
C VAL A 7 7.87 2.65 -9.03
N LYS A 8 7.78 1.46 -9.63
CA LYS A 8 8.94 0.73 -10.17
C LYS A 8 9.64 1.46 -11.31
N ILE A 9 8.90 2.19 -12.15
CA ILE A 9 9.51 3.02 -13.21
C ILE A 9 10.26 4.19 -12.57
N THR A 10 9.63 4.91 -11.62
CA THR A 10 10.27 6.02 -10.90
C THR A 10 11.53 5.57 -10.16
N GLN A 11 11.49 4.41 -9.49
CA GLN A 11 12.68 3.85 -8.83
C GLN A 11 13.81 3.56 -9.83
N ARG A 12 13.48 3.01 -11.01
CA ARG A 12 14.49 2.77 -12.06
C ARG A 12 15.07 4.08 -12.60
N ALA A 13 14.27 5.12 -12.74
CA ALA A 13 14.74 6.44 -13.14
C ALA A 13 15.71 7.03 -12.09
N MET A 14 15.35 6.96 -10.80
CA MET A 14 16.24 7.36 -9.71
C MET A 14 17.55 6.57 -9.71
N LYS A 15 17.51 5.25 -9.90
CA LYS A 15 18.72 4.41 -9.97
C LYS A 15 19.67 4.85 -11.09
N ARG A 16 19.13 5.19 -12.27
CA ARG A 16 19.94 5.73 -13.37
C ARG A 16 20.53 7.10 -13.05
N ALA A 17 19.76 7.98 -12.40
CA ALA A 17 20.26 9.30 -11.97
C ALA A 17 21.37 9.18 -10.90
N MET A 18 21.39 8.10 -10.12
CA MET A 18 22.49 7.76 -9.20
C MET A 18 23.69 7.09 -9.87
N GLY A 19 23.74 7.05 -11.22
CA GLY A 19 24.84 6.45 -11.96
C GLY A 19 24.87 4.92 -11.90
N VAL A 20 23.75 4.26 -11.57
CA VAL A 20 23.67 2.79 -11.59
C VAL A 20 23.06 2.34 -12.91
N SER A 21 23.91 1.79 -13.77
CA SER A 21 23.56 1.17 -15.03
C SER A 21 23.42 -0.35 -14.89
N LEU A 22 22.79 -1.01 -15.87
CA LEU A 22 22.76 -2.48 -15.93
C LEU A 22 24.14 -3.07 -16.27
N CYS A 23 24.99 -2.31 -16.96
CA CYS A 23 26.33 -2.71 -17.37
C CYS A 23 27.30 -2.77 -16.18
N ASP A 24 27.06 -1.95 -15.16
CA ASP A 24 27.92 -1.88 -13.97
C ASP A 24 27.89 -3.18 -13.15
N LYS A 25 26.89 -4.05 -13.42
CA LYS A 25 26.64 -5.32 -12.71
C LYS A 25 26.70 -5.14 -11.18
N THR A 26 26.36 -3.95 -10.69
CA THR A 26 26.44 -3.60 -9.27
C THR A 26 25.55 -4.53 -8.46
N ARG A 27 26.09 -5.05 -7.36
CA ARG A 27 25.36 -6.00 -6.50
C ARG A 27 24.10 -5.33 -5.95
N ILE A 28 23.00 -6.07 -5.92
CA ILE A 28 21.70 -5.55 -5.46
C ILE A 28 21.75 -5.07 -4.00
N GLU A 29 22.59 -5.70 -3.18
CA GLU A 29 22.83 -5.33 -1.78
C GLU A 29 23.47 -3.95 -1.64
N GLU A 30 24.38 -3.59 -2.54
CA GLU A 30 25.02 -2.27 -2.52
C GLU A 30 24.03 -1.17 -2.90
N ILE A 31 23.20 -1.42 -3.91
CA ILE A 31 22.09 -0.53 -4.29
C ILE A 31 21.11 -0.37 -3.11
N ARG A 32 20.80 -1.46 -2.41
CA ARG A 32 19.94 -1.46 -1.21
C ARG A 32 20.60 -0.74 -0.04
N GLY A 33 21.91 -0.85 0.16
CA GLY A 33 22.67 -0.13 1.17
C GLY A 33 22.66 1.38 0.94
N ARG A 34 22.87 1.82 -0.30
CA ARG A 34 22.81 3.24 -0.69
C ARG A 34 21.41 3.83 -0.53
N THR A 35 20.38 3.10 -0.96
CA THR A 35 18.99 3.61 -0.96
C THR A 35 18.23 3.37 0.34
N ARG A 36 18.65 2.41 1.19
CA ARG A 36 17.92 1.92 2.38
C ARG A 36 16.48 1.45 2.10
N VAL A 37 16.14 1.21 0.83
CA VAL A 37 14.82 0.78 0.39
C VAL A 37 14.93 -0.65 -0.14
N THR A 38 14.61 -1.62 0.72
CA THR A 38 14.80 -3.05 0.46
C THR A 38 13.84 -3.58 -0.59
N ASP A 39 12.54 -3.32 -0.40
CA ASP A 39 11.46 -3.78 -1.27
C ASP A 39 10.32 -2.75 -1.33
N ILE A 40 10.21 -2.04 -2.45
CA ILE A 40 9.21 -0.98 -2.65
C ILE A 40 7.79 -1.50 -2.55
N ASP A 41 7.54 -2.70 -3.08
CA ASP A 41 6.20 -3.30 -3.09
C ASP A 41 5.71 -3.56 -1.65
N GLN A 42 6.59 -4.13 -0.82
CA GLN A 42 6.32 -4.35 0.60
C GLN A 42 6.19 -3.04 1.37
N ARG A 43 7.05 -2.05 1.07
CA ARG A 43 6.96 -0.72 1.70
C ARG A 43 5.64 -0.02 1.37
N LEU A 44 5.21 -0.09 0.11
CA LEU A 44 3.95 0.49 -0.35
C LEU A 44 2.76 -0.20 0.33
N ALA A 45 2.76 -1.53 0.40
CA ALA A 45 1.74 -2.29 1.12
C ALA A 45 1.69 -1.90 2.60
N LYS A 46 2.85 -1.85 3.28
CA LYS A 46 2.95 -1.46 4.69
C LYS A 46 2.44 -0.05 4.94
N LEU A 47 2.76 0.91 4.06
CA LEU A 47 2.27 2.28 4.17
C LEU A 47 0.76 2.36 3.95
N LYS A 48 0.23 1.65 2.95
CA LYS A 48 -1.22 1.54 2.73
C LYS A 48 -1.94 0.99 3.96
N TRP A 49 -1.45 -0.11 4.53
CA TRP A 49 -2.05 -0.71 5.72
C TRP A 49 -1.90 0.16 6.96
N LYS A 50 -0.76 0.84 7.14
CA LYS A 50 -0.60 1.84 8.21
C LYS A 50 -1.62 2.96 8.11
N TRP A 51 -1.83 3.48 6.90
CA TRP A 51 -2.85 4.52 6.66
C TRP A 51 -4.25 3.98 6.93
N ALA A 52 -4.60 2.80 6.41
CA ALA A 52 -5.91 2.19 6.65
C ALA A 52 -6.17 1.98 8.15
N GLY A 53 -5.18 1.44 8.88
CA GLY A 53 -5.28 1.27 10.33
C GLY A 53 -5.34 2.59 11.10
N HIS A 54 -4.66 3.64 10.63
CA HIS A 54 -4.77 4.98 11.21
C HIS A 54 -6.18 5.56 11.06
N ILE A 55 -6.75 5.44 9.86
CA ILE A 55 -8.12 5.90 9.61
C ILE A 55 -9.13 5.07 10.42
N ALA A 56 -8.98 3.74 10.47
CA ALA A 56 -9.86 2.87 11.24
C ALA A 56 -9.87 3.15 12.75
N ARG A 57 -8.79 3.70 13.32
CA ARG A 57 -8.72 4.10 14.73
C ARG A 57 -9.20 5.53 15.00
N ARG A 58 -9.47 6.33 13.96
CA ARG A 58 -9.97 7.70 14.14
C ARG A 58 -11.46 7.69 14.48
N THR A 59 -11.81 8.41 15.53
CA THR A 59 -13.19 8.62 15.98
C THR A 59 -13.75 10.00 15.63
N ASP A 60 -13.02 10.80 14.84
CA ASP A 60 -13.37 12.19 14.50
C ASP A 60 -14.45 12.35 13.42
N GLY A 61 -15.17 11.26 13.07
CA GLY A 61 -16.33 11.29 12.17
C GLY A 61 -16.04 11.73 10.73
N ARG A 62 -14.76 11.82 10.34
CA ARG A 62 -14.35 12.30 9.02
C ARG A 62 -14.77 11.34 7.91
N LEU A 63 -14.88 11.89 6.71
CA LEU A 63 -15.27 11.18 5.49
C LEU A 63 -14.40 9.93 5.25
N GLY A 64 -13.12 9.97 5.64
CA GLY A 64 -12.21 8.82 5.56
C GLY A 64 -12.70 7.59 6.32
N SER A 65 -13.21 7.74 7.55
CA SER A 65 -13.76 6.61 8.33
C SER A 65 -15.06 6.10 7.71
N LYS A 66 -15.93 7.02 7.27
CA LYS A 66 -17.20 6.67 6.60
C LYS A 66 -16.98 5.88 5.31
N VAL A 67 -15.98 6.24 4.52
CA VAL A 67 -15.62 5.51 3.28
C VAL A 67 -15.06 4.12 3.58
N LEU A 68 -14.34 3.97 4.69
CA LEU A 68 -13.73 2.69 5.09
C LEU A 68 -14.78 1.70 5.63
N GLU A 69 -15.77 2.20 6.37
CA GLU A 69 -16.91 1.44 6.88
C GLU A 69 -18.02 1.26 5.84
N TRP A 70 -17.93 1.95 4.70
CA TRP A 70 -18.97 1.94 3.69
C TRP A 70 -19.14 0.53 3.11
N ARG A 71 -20.32 -0.06 3.38
CA ARG A 71 -20.78 -1.29 2.75
C ARG A 71 -21.73 -0.92 1.63
N ALA A 72 -21.52 -1.47 0.44
CA ALA A 72 -22.46 -1.32 -0.66
C ALA A 72 -23.84 -1.88 -0.25
N LEU A 73 -24.89 -1.10 -0.45
CA LEU A 73 -26.28 -1.48 -0.10
C LEU A 73 -26.87 -2.58 -1.00
N THR A 74 -26.08 -3.12 -1.93
CA THR A 74 -26.47 -4.18 -2.87
C THR A 74 -26.49 -5.58 -2.26
N GLY A 75 -26.17 -5.76 -0.98
CA GLY A 75 -26.24 -7.04 -0.27
C GLY A 75 -27.54 -7.20 0.54
N GLN A 76 -28.06 -8.43 0.62
CA GLN A 76 -29.14 -8.74 1.57
C GLN A 76 -28.63 -8.63 3.02
N ARG A 77 -29.47 -8.11 3.93
CA ARG A 77 -29.14 -8.06 5.36
C ARG A 77 -28.91 -9.50 5.86
N SER A 78 -27.96 -9.68 6.78
CA SER A 78 -27.75 -10.99 7.42
C SER A 78 -29.04 -11.46 8.10
N VAL A 79 -29.33 -12.76 8.00
CA VAL A 79 -30.48 -13.37 8.69
C VAL A 79 -30.40 -13.02 10.18
N GLY A 80 -31.49 -12.45 10.70
CA GLY A 80 -31.58 -12.06 12.10
C GLY A 80 -31.47 -13.26 13.04
N ARG A 81 -31.27 -13.00 14.32
CA ARG A 81 -31.25 -14.05 15.34
C ARG A 81 -32.58 -14.83 15.27
N PRO A 82 -32.56 -16.17 15.15
CA PRO A 82 -33.78 -16.96 15.18
C PRO A 82 -34.50 -16.75 16.52
N PRO A 83 -35.85 -16.75 16.53
CA PRO A 83 -36.62 -16.67 17.76
C PRO A 83 -36.25 -17.84 18.68
N LYS A 84 -36.19 -17.58 19.99
CA LYS A 84 -36.05 -18.67 20.97
C LYS A 84 -37.36 -19.45 20.99
N ALA A 85 -37.23 -20.78 20.97
CA ALA A 85 -38.34 -21.72 21.20
C ALA A 85 -38.92 -21.53 22.61
#